data_AF-A0A1S3D0S0-F1
#
_entry.id   AF-A0A1S3D0S0-F1
#
_cell.length_a   1.000
_cell.length_b   1.000
_cell.length_c   1.000
_cell.angle_alpha   90.00
_cell.angle_beta   90.00
_cell.angle_gamma   90.00
#
_symmetry.space_group_name_H-M   'P 1'
#
loop_
_entity.id
_entity.type
_entity.pdbx_description
1 polymer ?
#
loop_
_entity_poly.entity_id
_entity_poly.type
_entity_poly.pdbx_seq_one_letter_code
_entity_poly.pdbx_strand_id
1 'polypeptide(L)'
;MSSMYVLAVTCANIQCQPGQTCLTDLRNGSPRCQTCSYPPSCPHRHQGPLPPMLCGSNHVTYPSWCEMKADECQQRIVIETKYSGPCHSQDRWKNSVNSNSVEDLINSLNPN
;
A
#
# COMPACT_ATOMS: atom_id res chain seq x y z
N MET A 1 -16.17 2.71 37.71
CA MET A 1 -16.21 2.26 36.30
C MET A 1 -15.16 3.07 35.56
N SER A 2 -13.93 2.57 35.50
CA SER A 2 -12.81 3.30 34.90
C SER A 2 -13.03 3.41 33.40
N SER A 3 -13.12 4.65 32.93
CA SER A 3 -13.22 4.99 31.52
C SER A 3 -11.93 4.54 30.83
N MET A 4 -11.99 3.41 30.12
CA MET A 4 -10.90 2.91 29.30
C MET A 4 -10.81 3.77 28.04
N TYR A 5 -10.24 4.96 28.18
CA TYR A 5 -9.76 5.71 27.02
C TYR A 5 -8.49 5.02 26.53
N VAL A 6 -8.65 3.99 25.71
CA VAL A 6 -7.52 3.41 24.98
C VAL A 6 -7.17 4.43 23.92
N LEU A 7 -6.17 5.26 24.19
CA LEU A 7 -5.60 6.16 23.18
C LEU A 7 -5.09 5.28 22.04
N ALA A 8 -5.67 5.44 20.85
CA ALA A 8 -5.22 4.74 19.67
C ALA A 8 -3.79 5.20 19.33
N VAL A 9 -2.85 4.26 19.34
CA VAL A 9 -1.48 4.50 18.89
C VAL A 9 -1.50 4.52 17.36
N THR A 10 -0.92 5.55 16.76
CA THR A 10 -0.84 5.78 15.31
C THR A 10 0.54 6.32 14.94
N CYS A 11 0.84 6.43 13.64
CA CYS A 11 2.10 7.07 13.21
C CYS A 11 2.19 8.56 13.56
N ALA A 12 1.09 9.20 14.01
CA ALA A 12 1.09 10.58 14.46
C ALA A 12 1.63 10.76 15.89
N ASN A 13 1.58 9.71 16.72
CA ASN A 13 1.90 9.80 18.16
C ASN A 13 2.92 8.76 18.66
N ILE A 14 3.36 7.83 17.81
CA ILE A 14 4.46 6.90 18.14
C ILE A 14 5.80 7.44 17.66
N GLN A 15 6.86 7.13 18.40
CA GLN A 15 8.24 7.41 18.00
C GLN A 15 8.97 6.08 17.78
N CYS A 16 9.35 5.81 16.53
CA CYS A 16 10.13 4.62 16.18
C CYS A 16 11.61 4.77 16.56
N GLN A 17 12.35 3.66 16.58
CA GLN A 17 13.80 3.69 16.84
C GLN A 17 14.55 4.42 15.72
N PRO A 18 15.75 4.96 15.98
CA PRO A 18 16.57 5.58 14.95
C PRO A 18 16.76 4.67 13.72
N GLY A 19 16.55 5.21 12.53
CA GLY A 19 16.64 4.46 11.26
C GLY A 19 15.37 3.67 10.88
N GLN A 20 14.34 3.66 11.73
CA GLN A 20 13.04 3.10 11.38
C GLN A 20 12.09 4.18 10.85
N THR A 21 11.22 3.79 9.93
CA THR A 21 10.10 4.59 9.43
C THR A 21 8.80 4.02 9.98
N CYS A 22 7.89 4.90 10.40
CA CYS A 22 6.55 4.48 10.78
C CYS A 22 5.68 4.30 9.53
N LEU A 23 5.10 3.12 9.38
CA LEU A 23 4.17 2.77 8.31
C LEU A 23 2.78 2.58 8.90
N THR A 24 1.75 3.09 8.22
CA THR A 24 0.35 2.92 8.64
C THR A 24 -0.27 1.73 7.93
N ASP A 25 -0.82 0.78 8.69
CA ASP A 25 -1.66 -0.27 8.11
C ASP A 25 -3.05 0.30 7.78
N LEU A 26 -3.37 0.36 6.49
CA LEU A 26 -4.63 0.93 6.02
C LEU A 26 -5.87 0.10 6.41
N ARG A 27 -5.70 -1.14 6.89
CA ARG A 27 -6.82 -2.00 7.30
C ARG A 27 -7.40 -1.62 8.66
N ASN A 28 -6.55 -1.16 9.57
CA ASN A 28 -6.91 -0.92 10.96
C ASN A 28 -6.35 0.38 11.54
N GLY A 29 -5.55 1.14 10.78
CA GLY A 29 -4.88 2.36 11.23
C GLY A 29 -3.69 2.14 12.15
N SER A 30 -3.27 0.88 12.37
CA SER A 30 -2.20 0.54 13.30
C SER A 30 -0.83 0.94 12.75
N PRO A 31 0.06 1.50 13.58
CA PRO A 31 1.42 1.81 13.18
C PRO A 31 2.30 0.57 13.18
N ARG A 32 3.25 0.52 12.24
CA ARG A 32 4.33 -0.47 12.17
C ARG A 32 5.65 0.28 11.98
N CYS A 33 6.56 0.17 12.94
CA CYS A 33 7.91 0.69 12.81
C CYS A 33 8.77 -0.33 12.03
N GLN A 34 9.26 0.06 10.87
CA GLN A 34 10.08 -0.82 10.02
C GLN A 34 11.29 -0.07 9.45
N THR A 35 12.41 -0.78 9.32
CA THR A 35 13.57 -0.27 8.60
C THR A 35 13.31 -0.36 7.11
N CYS A 36 13.33 0.79 6.44
CA CYS A 36 13.23 0.87 4.99
C CYS A 36 14.56 0.45 4.36
N SER A 37 14.68 -0.84 4.05
CA SER A 37 15.85 -1.42 3.40
C SER A 37 15.48 -1.90 2.01
N TYR A 38 15.78 -1.07 1.02
CA TYR A 38 15.71 -1.39 -0.40
C TYR A 38 16.93 -0.76 -1.09
N PRO A 39 17.48 -1.37 -2.16
CA PRO A 39 18.57 -0.79 -2.91
C PRO A 39 18.12 0.53 -3.56
N PRO A 40 19.03 1.50 -3.77
CA PRO A 40 18.71 2.79 -4.39
C PRO A 40 18.15 2.65 -5.81
N SER A 41 18.44 1.52 -6.47
CA SER A 41 17.82 1.11 -7.72
C SER A 41 17.45 -0.37 -7.65
N CYS A 42 16.24 -0.70 -8.11
CA CYS A 42 15.78 -2.08 -8.19
C CYS A 42 16.35 -2.73 -9.45
N PRO A 43 17.11 -3.84 -9.35
CA PRO A 43 17.72 -4.46 -10.52
C PRO A 43 16.66 -5.10 -11.43
N HIS A 44 16.62 -4.72 -12.70
CA HIS A 44 15.74 -5.31 -13.74
C HIS A 44 16.23 -6.67 -14.28
N ARG A 45 17.02 -7.44 -13.53
CA ARG A 45 17.52 -8.72 -14.04
C ARG A 45 16.42 -9.78 -14.03
N HIS A 46 15.73 -9.90 -15.15
CA HIS A 46 14.76 -10.95 -15.42
C HIS A 46 15.47 -12.14 -16.10
N GLN A 47 15.47 -13.31 -15.46
CA GLN A 47 16.02 -14.55 -16.04
C GLN A 47 14.94 -15.40 -16.74
N GLY A 48 13.79 -14.81 -17.07
CA GLY A 48 12.65 -15.47 -17.72
C GLY A 48 11.88 -14.53 -18.64
N PRO A 49 10.83 -15.03 -19.34
CA PRO A 49 10.11 -14.28 -20.37
C PRO A 49 9.36 -13.04 -19.86
N LEU A 50 9.06 -12.94 -18.55
CA LEU A 50 8.44 -11.78 -17.92
C LEU A 50 9.02 -11.56 -16.51
N PRO A 51 9.07 -10.31 -16.02
CA PRO A 51 9.27 -10.01 -14.60
C PRO A 51 8.27 -10.75 -13.72
N PRO A 52 8.66 -11.24 -12.54
CA PRO A 52 7.69 -11.65 -11.53
C PRO A 52 6.97 -10.39 -11.02
N MET A 53 5.88 -10.01 -11.70
CA MET A 53 4.97 -8.97 -11.23
C MET A 53 4.23 -9.48 -9.99
N LEU A 54 3.75 -8.55 -9.18
CA LEU A 54 2.92 -8.86 -8.03
C LEU A 54 1.85 -7.78 -7.82
N CYS A 55 0.72 -8.20 -7.26
CA CYS A 55 -0.32 -7.29 -6.82
C CYS A 55 -0.10 -6.96 -5.34
N GLY A 56 0.06 -5.67 -5.03
CA GLY A 56 0.16 -5.18 -3.66
C GLY A 56 -1.21 -5.13 -2.95
N SER A 57 -1.19 -5.04 -1.63
CA SER A 57 -2.40 -4.89 -0.80
C SER A 57 -3.13 -3.57 -1.04
N ASN A 58 -2.47 -2.58 -1.63
CA ASN A 58 -3.04 -1.33 -2.13
C ASN A 58 -3.61 -1.45 -3.55
N HIS A 59 -3.73 -2.67 -4.09
CA HIS A 59 -4.27 -2.93 -5.43
C HIS A 59 -3.45 -2.32 -6.60
N VAL A 60 -2.17 -2.03 -6.34
CA VAL A 60 -1.21 -1.60 -7.36
C VAL A 60 -0.38 -2.81 -7.82
N THR A 61 -0.16 -2.90 -9.13
CA THR A 61 0.76 -3.90 -9.70
C THR A 61 2.19 -3.37 -9.62
N TYR A 62 3.10 -4.12 -9.01
CA TYR A 62 4.52 -3.82 -8.97
C TYR A 62 5.32 -4.73 -9.91
N PRO A 63 6.38 -4.22 -10.56
CA PRO A 63 7.24 -5.04 -11.43
C PRO A 63 8.12 -6.02 -10.63
N SER A 64 8.37 -5.75 -9.35
CA SER A 64 9.14 -6.57 -8.42
C SER A 64 8.85 -6.21 -6.96
N TRP A 65 9.23 -7.10 -6.03
CA TRP A 65 9.11 -6.85 -4.60
C TRP A 65 9.93 -5.64 -4.13
N CYS A 66 11.06 -5.36 -4.80
CA CYS A 66 11.90 -4.21 -4.50
C CYS A 66 11.15 -2.89 -4.73
N GLU A 67 10.47 -2.76 -5.87
CA GLU A 67 9.67 -1.56 -6.17
C GLU A 67 8.48 -1.44 -5.23
N MET A 68 7.84 -2.56 -4.87
CA MET A 68 6.77 -2.57 -3.86
C MET A 68 7.27 -2.05 -2.50
N LYS A 69 8.47 -2.45 -2.06
CA LYS A 69 9.04 -2.01 -0.78
C LYS A 69 9.58 -0.59 -0.80
N ALA A 70 10.12 -0.15 -1.93
CA ALA A 70 10.46 1.26 -2.12
C ALA A 70 9.20 2.13 -1.97
N ASP A 71 8.10 1.73 -2.61
CA ASP A 71 6.83 2.45 -2.56
C ASP A 71 6.16 2.40 -1.18
N GLU A 72 6.17 1.24 -0.49
CA GLU A 72 5.72 1.08 0.90
C GLU A 72 6.34 2.15 1.82
N CYS A 73 7.66 2.28 1.73
CA CYS A 73 8.42 3.22 2.52
C CYS A 73 8.20 4.68 2.11
N GLN A 74 8.12 4.95 0.81
CA GLN A 74 7.86 6.29 0.30
C GLN A 74 6.46 6.80 0.70
N GLN A 75 5.45 5.94 0.60
CA GLN A 75 4.06 6.28 0.94
C GLN A 75 3.77 6.22 2.44
N ARG A 76 4.65 5.61 3.25
CA ARG A 76 4.47 5.39 4.70
C ARG A 76 3.20 4.62 5.04
N ILE A 77 2.81 3.71 4.17
CA ILE A 77 1.72 2.76 4.39
C ILE A 77 2.29 1.35 4.31
N VAL A 78 1.63 0.39 4.92
CA VAL A 78 2.03 -1.01 4.82
C VAL A 78 1.54 -1.58 3.48
N ILE A 79 2.46 -2.12 2.68
CA ILE A 79 2.16 -2.77 1.40
C ILE A 79 2.69 -4.21 1.42
N GLU A 80 1.75 -5.15 1.48
CA GLU A 80 2.03 -6.58 1.46
C GLU A 80 1.67 -7.17 0.10
N THR A 81 2.34 -8.26 -0.28
CA THR A 81 1.95 -9.00 -1.48
C THR A 81 0.56 -9.60 -1.27
N LYS A 82 -0.40 -9.19 -2.10
CA LYS A 82 -1.74 -9.78 -2.12
C LYS A 82 -1.73 -11.12 -2.86
N TYR A 83 -1.12 -11.17 -4.04
CA TYR A 83 -0.86 -12.37 -4.82
C TYR A 83 0.21 -12.12 -5.90
N SER A 84 0.81 -13.19 -6.42
CA SER A 84 1.74 -13.14 -7.54
C SER A 84 1.02 -12.85 -8.86
N GLY A 85 1.65 -12.09 -9.75
CA GLY A 85 1.07 -11.63 -11.00
C GLY A 85 0.45 -10.23 -10.90
N PRO A 86 -0.01 -9.66 -12.04
CA PRO A 86 -0.62 -8.33 -12.06
C PRO A 86 -1.97 -8.31 -11.34
N CYS A 87 -2.34 -7.17 -10.75
CA CYS A 87 -3.66 -6.98 -10.19
C CYS A 87 -4.76 -7.16 -11.24
N HIS A 88 -5.86 -7.82 -10.85
CA HIS A 88 -7.05 -7.99 -11.68
C HIS A 88 -7.71 -6.62 -11.99
N SER A 89 -8.53 -6.56 -13.05
CA SER A 89 -9.24 -5.33 -13.45
C SER A 89 -10.08 -4.72 -12.32
N GLN A 90 -10.73 -5.55 -11.51
CA GLN A 90 -11.51 -5.16 -10.34
C GLN A 90 -10.66 -4.53 -9.22
N ASP A 91 -9.42 -4.98 -9.08
CA ASP A 91 -8.47 -4.42 -8.12
C ASP A 91 -7.97 -3.05 -8.61
N ARG A 92 -7.69 -2.92 -9.92
CA ARG A 92 -7.32 -1.63 -10.52
C ARG A 92 -8.41 -0.57 -10.39
N TRP A 93 -9.68 -0.98 -10.50
CA TRP A 93 -10.82 -0.09 -10.26
C TRP A 93 -10.77 0.47 -8.83
N LYS A 94 -10.56 -0.37 -7.81
CA LYS A 94 -10.50 0.06 -6.39
C LYS A 94 -9.41 1.10 -6.12
N ASN A 95 -8.26 1.00 -6.77
CA ASN A 95 -7.19 1.99 -6.63
C ASN A 95 -7.57 3.35 -7.27
N SER A 96 -8.47 3.36 -8.25
CA SER A 96 -8.92 4.59 -8.92
C SER A 96 -10.03 5.33 -8.18
N VAL A 97 -10.63 4.75 -7.13
CA VAL A 97 -11.80 5.33 -6.43
C VAL A 97 -11.45 6.00 -5.09
N ASN A 98 -10.19 6.38 -4.84
CA ASN A 98 -9.81 7.14 -3.64
C ASN A 98 -10.10 8.65 -3.74
N SER A 99 -11.27 9.00 -4.26
CA SER A 99 -11.92 10.28 -4.08
C SER A 99 -13.39 9.94 -4.03
N ASN A 100 -14.14 10.46 -3.06
CA ASN A 100 -15.57 10.24 -2.91
C ASN A 100 -16.31 10.48 -4.24
N SER A 101 -16.45 9.47 -5.07
CA SER A 101 -17.03 9.57 -6.41
C SER A 101 -18.32 8.79 -6.43
N VAL A 102 -19.26 9.25 -5.61
CA VAL A 102 -20.68 9.08 -5.91
C VAL A 102 -20.99 9.68 -7.30
N GLU A 103 -20.18 10.65 -7.76
CA GLU A 103 -20.27 11.28 -9.08
C GLU A 103 -19.89 10.33 -10.23
N ASP A 104 -18.84 9.49 -10.12
CA ASP A 104 -18.48 8.53 -11.18
C ASP A 104 -19.50 7.38 -11.31
N LEU A 105 -20.17 7.00 -10.21
CA LEU A 105 -21.26 6.02 -10.24
C LEU A 105 -22.54 6.63 -10.85
N ILE A 106 -22.85 7.91 -10.58
CA ILE A 106 -23.99 8.62 -11.19
C ILE A 106 -23.79 8.76 -12.70
N ASN A 107 -22.58 9.11 -13.15
CA ASN A 107 -22.27 9.26 -14.59
C ASN A 107 -22.24 7.92 -15.34
N SER A 108 -22.01 6.80 -14.65
CA SER A 108 -22.10 5.45 -15.24
C SER A 108 -23.54 4.94 -15.39
N LEU A 109 -24.50 5.51 -14.63
CA LEU A 109 -25.92 5.14 -14.68
C LEU A 109 -26.76 6.06 -15.57
N ASN A 110 -26.24 7.24 -15.94
CA ASN A 110 -26.83 8.11 -16.96
C ASN A 110 -25.75 8.49 -18.00
N PRO A 111 -25.47 7.60 -18.98
CA PRO A 111 -24.85 8.06 -20.19
C PRO A 111 -25.86 8.98 -20.89
N ASN A 112 -25.53 10.27 -21.02
CA ASN A 112 -26.19 11.10 -22.03
C ASN A 112 -26.01 10.46 -23.42
#